data_AF-A0A3N5WTT2-F1
#
_entry.id   AF-A0A3N5WTT2-F1
#
_cell.length_a   1.000
_cell.length_b   1.000
_cell.length_c   1.000
_cell.angle_alpha   90.00
_cell.angle_beta   90.00
_cell.angle_gamma   90.00
#
_symmetry.space_group_name_H-M   'P 1'
#
loop_
_entity.id
_entity.type
_entity.pdbx_description
1 polymer ?
#
loop_
_entity_poly.entity_id
_entity_poly.type
_entity_poly.pdbx_seq_one_letter_code
_entity_poly.pdbx_strand_id
1 'polypeptide(L)' 'MKRFNYPTEGLEGREIFEILPIKLGGDPTDPKNKTTLTREKHIQAVRFWNRIIREEKRKQNKERSQEP' A
#
# COMPACT_ATOMS: atom_id res chain seq x y z
N MET A 1 8.76 15.67 -31.90
CA MET A 1 8.33 15.02 -30.63
C MET A 1 6.86 15.35 -30.41
N LYS A 2 5.96 14.37 -30.37
CA LYS A 2 4.55 14.60 -30.03
C LYS A 2 4.45 14.75 -28.51
N ARG A 3 4.03 15.93 -28.03
CA ARG A 3 3.68 16.14 -26.62
C ARG A 3 2.29 15.52 -26.42
N PHE A 4 2.21 14.43 -25.67
CA PHE A 4 0.93 13.88 -25.24
C PHE A 4 0.41 14.76 -24.10
N ASN A 5 -0.68 15.47 -24.36
CA ASN A 5 -1.37 16.27 -23.36
C ASN A 5 -2.27 15.32 -22.55
N TYR A 6 -1.70 14.62 -21.57
CA TYR A 6 -2.49 13.84 -20.63
C TYR A 6 -3.21 14.82 -19.69
N PRO A 7 -4.54 14.78 -19.58
CA PRO A 7 -5.24 15.56 -18.58
C PRO A 7 -4.79 15.09 -17.19
N THR A 8 -3.97 15.90 -16.53
CA THR A 8 -3.55 15.70 -15.13
C THR A 8 -4.53 16.32 -14.14
N GLU A 9 -5.66 16.84 -14.63
CA GLU A 9 -6.70 17.47 -13.81
C GLU A 9 -7.09 16.51 -12.67
N GLY A 10 -6.80 16.92 -11.43
CA GLY A 10 -7.12 16.17 -10.21
C GLY A 10 -6.04 15.20 -9.71
N LEU A 11 -4.89 15.06 -10.38
CA LEU A 11 -3.77 14.22 -9.92
C LEU A 11 -2.63 15.00 -9.25
N GLU A 12 -2.66 16.33 -9.33
CA GLU A 12 -1.66 17.19 -8.70
C GLU A 12 -1.59 16.96 -7.19
N GLY A 13 -0.38 16.79 -6.67
CA GLY A 13 -0.15 16.53 -5.24
C GLY A 13 -0.59 15.15 -4.73
N ARG A 14 -0.97 14.22 -5.62
CA ARG A 14 -1.29 12.83 -5.26
C ARG A 14 -0.11 11.90 -5.49
N GLU A 15 -0.01 10.87 -4.64
CA GLU A 15 1.01 9.83 -4.73
C GLU A 15 0.37 8.51 -5.18
N ILE A 16 1.06 7.76 -6.03
CA ILE A 16 0.67 6.38 -6.36
C ILE A 16 0.90 5.53 -5.11
N PHE A 17 -0.11 4.76 -4.74
CA PHE A 17 -0.09 3.89 -3.56
C PHE A 17 -0.59 2.49 -3.93
N GLU A 18 -0.04 1.47 -3.26
CA GLU A 18 -0.48 0.08 -3.42
C GLU A 18 -1.65 -0.22 -2.49
N ILE A 19 -2.77 -0.70 -3.03
CA ILE A 19 -3.99 -0.95 -2.22
C ILE A 19 -3.70 -2.03 -1.18
N LEU A 20 -3.12 -3.17 -1.59
CA LEU A 20 -2.62 -4.25 -0.75
C LEU A 20 -1.08 -4.26 -0.79
N PRO A 21 -0.39 -4.18 0.37
CA PRO A 21 1.07 -4.23 0.42
C PRO A 21 1.64 -5.58 -0.04
N ILE A 22 2.81 -5.56 -0.68
CA ILE A 22 3.55 -6.78 -1.08
C ILE A 22 3.77 -7.74 0.09
N LYS A 23 4.08 -7.21 1.28
CA LYS A 23 4.28 -8.01 2.51
C LYS A 23 3.05 -8.82 2.92
N LEU A 24 1.86 -8.49 2.40
CA LEU A 24 0.59 -9.15 2.65
C LEU A 24 0.04 -9.84 1.37
N GLY A 25 0.89 -10.04 0.35
CA GLY A 25 0.52 -10.75 -0.87
C GLY A 25 0.01 -9.86 -2.01
N GLY A 26 0.16 -8.54 -1.92
CA GLY A 26 -0.16 -7.65 -3.03
C GLY A 26 0.79 -7.78 -4.22
N ASP A 27 0.26 -7.70 -5.45
CA ASP A 27 1.04 -7.70 -6.68
C ASP A 27 1.49 -6.27 -7.02
N PRO A 28 2.80 -5.98 -7.09
CA PRO A 28 3.30 -4.66 -7.45
C PRO A 28 3.12 -4.31 -8.93
N THR A 29 2.87 -5.30 -9.78
CA THR A 29 2.71 -5.12 -11.23
C THR A 29 1.24 -5.03 -11.67
N ASP A 30 0.29 -5.48 -10.84
CA ASP A 30 -1.14 -5.36 -11.12
C ASP A 30 -1.60 -3.90 -11.03
N PRO A 31 -2.08 -3.29 -12.14
CA PRO A 31 -2.63 -1.94 -12.11
C PRO A 31 -3.86 -1.80 -11.21
N LYS A 32 -4.61 -2.88 -10.98
CA LYS A 32 -5.76 -2.88 -10.06
C LYS A 32 -5.33 -2.75 -8.60
N ASN A 33 -4.08 -3.08 -8.28
CA ASN A 33 -3.50 -2.86 -6.95
C ASN A 33 -2.92 -1.44 -6.79
N LYS A 34 -3.24 -0.51 -7.68
CA LYS A 34 -2.76 0.88 -7.62
C LYS A 34 -3.91 1.86 -7.43
N THR A 35 -3.66 2.88 -6.62
CA THR A 35 -4.56 4.01 -6.42
C THR A 35 -3.76 5.30 -6.25
N THR A 36 -4.43 6.45 -6.29
CA THR A 36 -3.80 7.75 -6.03
C THR A 36 -4.36 8.38 -4.76
N LEU A 37 -3.48 8.73 -3.83
CA LEU A 37 -3.86 9.30 -2.53
C LEU A 37 -3.30 10.71 -2.37
N THR A 38 -4.01 11.58 -1.64
CA THR A 38 -3.37 12.79 -1.10
C THR A 38 -2.31 12.39 -0.09
N ARG A 39 -1.39 13.30 0.22
CA ARG A 39 -0.35 13.07 1.22
C ARG A 39 -0.91 12.69 2.59
N GLU A 40 -2.01 13.31 3.04
CA GLU A 40 -2.63 12.93 4.32
C GLU A 40 -3.19 11.52 4.27
N LYS A 41 -3.83 11.13 3.17
CA LYS A 41 -4.39 9.79 2.99
C LYS A 41 -3.32 8.72 2.88
N HIS A 42 -2.19 9.01 2.24
CA HIS A 42 -1.03 8.13 2.24
C HIS A 42 -0.56 7.84 3.67
N ILE A 43 -0.35 8.89 4.48
CA ILE A 43 0.10 8.73 5.87
C ILE A 43 -0.89 7.87 6.68
N GLN A 44 -2.20 8.08 6.50
CA GLN A 44 -3.23 7.27 7.15
C GLN A 44 -3.16 5.80 6.73
N ALA A 45 -3.05 5.53 5.42
CA ALA A 45 -2.97 4.17 4.88
C ALA A 45 -1.72 3.42 5.37
N VAL A 46 -0.56 4.09 5.40
CA VAL A 46 0.68 3.51 5.94
C VAL A 46 0.55 3.15 7.41
N ARG A 47 -0.04 4.03 8.23
CA ARG A 47 -0.28 3.76 9.66
C ARG A 47 -1.20 2.55 9.86
N PHE A 48 -2.26 2.45 9.07
CA PHE A 48 -3.18 1.31 9.07
C PHE A 48 -2.45 0.00 8.75
N TRP A 49 -1.72 -0.06 7.64
CA TRP A 49 -1.01 -1.28 7.24
C TRP A 49 0.11 -1.66 8.21
N ASN A 50 0.85 -0.70 8.75
CA ASN A 50 1.87 -0.96 9.75
C ASN A 50 1.29 -1.59 11.03
N ARG A 51 0.09 -1.16 11.43
CA ARG A 51 -0.63 -1.78 12.56
C ARG A 51 -0.96 -3.24 12.26
N ILE A 52 -1.57 -3.53 11.11
CA ILE A 52 -1.92 -4.90 10.69
C ILE A 52 -0.69 -5.79 10.63
N ILE A 53 0.37 -5.35 9.93
CA ILE A 53 1.62 -6.12 9.79
C ILE A 53 2.23 -6.46 11.16
N ARG A 54 2.17 -5.53 12.11
CA ARG A 54 2.66 -5.77 13.48
C ARG A 54 1.80 -6.79 14.23
N GLU A 55 0.48 -6.75 14.06
CA GLU A 55 -0.44 -7.72 14.66
C GLU A 55 -0.22 -9.12 14.08
N GLU A 56 -0.09 -9.24 12.76
CA GLU A 56 0.22 -10.52 12.09
C GLU A 56 1.55 -11.12 12.55
N LYS A 57 2.61 -10.30 12.64
CA LYS A 57 3.91 -10.74 13.18
C LYS A 57 3.80 -11.27 14.62
N ARG A 58 2.97 -10.65 15.45
CA ARG A 58 2.77 -11.11 16.83
C ARG A 58 2.07 -12.47 16.89
N LYS A 59 1.08 -12.69 16.02
CA LYS A 59 0.37 -13.99 15.91
C LYS A 59 1.34 -15.10 15.48
N GLN A 60 2.08 -14.87 14.39
CA GLN A 60 3.08 -15.82 13.89
C GLN A 60 4.16 -16.16 14.92
N ASN A 61 4.63 -15.18 15.69
CA ASN A 61 5.60 -15.44 16.76
C ASN A 61 5.01 -16.27 17.91
N LYS A 62 3.74 -16.04 18.26
CA LYS A 62 3.04 -16.84 19.27
C LYS A 62 2.87 -18.29 18.83
N GLU A 63 2.46 -18.50 17.58
CA GLU A 63 2.31 -19.83 16.98
C GLU A 63 3.66 -20.59 16.97
N ARG A 64 4.73 -19.93 16.51
CA ARG A 64 6.09 -20.51 16.51
C ARG A 64 6.62 -20.84 17.90
N SER A 65 6.22 -20.09 18.92
CA SER A 65 6.64 -20.33 20.31
C SER A 65 5.83 -21.45 20.99
N GLN A 66 4.80 -21.97 20.32
CA GLN A 66 3.94 -23.07 20.78
C GLN A 66 4.21 -24.38 20.03
N GLU A 67 5.13 -24.39 19.07
CA GLU A 67 5.65 -25.62 18.45
C GLU A 67 6.64 -26.29 19.43
N PRO A 68 6.50 -27.61 19.69
CA PRO A 68 7.34 -28.36 20.63
C PRO A 68 8.79 -28.54 20.16
#